data_AF-A0A1R1WYK0-F1
#
_entry.id   AF-A0A1R1WYK0-F1
#
_cell.length_a   1.000
_cell.length_b   1.000
_cell.length_c   1.000
_cell.angle_alpha   90.00
_cell.angle_beta   90.00
_cell.angle_gamma   90.00
#
_symmetry.space_group_name_H-M   'P 1'
#
loop_
_entity.id
_entity.type
_entity.pdbx_description
1 polymer ?
#
loop_
_entity_poly.entity_id
_entity_poly.type
_entity_poly.pdbx_seq_one_letter_code
_entity_poly.pdbx_strand_id
1 'polypeptide(L)'
;MRIADLILKNDSKFYWRLIKSYTGKSFQSIADGPVYDKYKNLITEKQEKIKIWTNHFGELAKDATGNSRCSNKWENLINTDTDYYPECDSTILWSEITGALAETPNNKAPGADGVPSEVWKLVMTDPSPTSSLAKLIHKIINLMYDTGDIPQCLETSVVVPVPKKGDMKDPDNYRGIS
;
A
#
# COMPACT_ATOMS: atom_id res chain seq x y z
N MET A 1 -39.22 4.62 -5.09
CA MET A 1 -38.67 4.73 -3.73
C MET A 1 -38.18 6.16 -3.55
N ARG A 2 -38.71 6.93 -2.58
CA ARG A 2 -38.38 8.36 -2.45
C ARG A 2 -37.01 8.48 -1.79
N ILE A 3 -36.18 9.44 -2.25
CA ILE A 3 -34.82 9.68 -1.73
C ILE A 3 -34.83 9.91 -0.20
N ALA A 4 -35.92 10.45 0.34
CA ALA A 4 -36.13 10.65 1.77
C ALA A 4 -36.07 9.34 2.59
N ASP A 5 -36.55 8.22 2.03
CA ASP A 5 -36.60 6.92 2.72
C ASP A 5 -35.20 6.31 2.91
N LEU A 6 -34.22 6.74 2.10
CA LEU A 6 -32.82 6.28 2.16
C LEU A 6 -31.99 7.06 3.18
N ILE A 7 -32.33 8.33 3.42
CA ILE A 7 -31.69 9.17 4.45
C ILE A 7 -31.95 8.59 5.84
N LEU A 8 -33.15 8.05 6.07
CA LEU A 8 -33.53 7.40 7.33
C LEU A 8 -32.80 6.08 7.60
N LYS A 9 -32.24 5.42 6.57
CA LYS A 9 -31.53 4.14 6.69
C LYS A 9 -30.04 4.26 6.99
N ASN A 10 -29.52 5.46 7.19
CA ASN A 10 -28.12 5.77 7.54
C ASN A 10 -27.06 5.19 6.57
N ASP A 11 -27.44 4.83 5.34
CA ASP A 11 -26.51 4.37 4.32
C ASP A 11 -25.94 5.58 3.55
N SER A 12 -25.06 6.30 4.24
CA SER A 12 -24.37 7.48 3.71
C SER A 12 -23.57 7.16 2.44
N LYS A 13 -23.04 5.93 2.30
CA LYS A 13 -22.30 5.48 1.11
C LYS A 13 -23.22 5.34 -0.10
N PHE A 14 -24.38 4.72 0.06
CA PHE A 14 -25.37 4.59 -1.01
C PHE A 14 -25.91 5.96 -1.43
N TYR A 15 -26.25 6.81 -0.46
CA TYR A 15 -26.72 8.18 -0.73
C TYR A 15 -25.67 8.99 -1.49
N TRP A 16 -24.39 8.90 -1.09
CA TRP A 16 -23.31 9.60 -1.78
C TRP A 16 -23.07 9.07 -3.20
N ARG A 17 -23.22 7.76 -3.43
CA ARG A 17 -23.24 7.16 -4.78
C ARG A 17 -24.38 7.71 -5.64
N LEU A 18 -25.58 7.85 -5.07
CA LEU A 18 -26.76 8.34 -5.76
C LEU A 18 -26.61 9.82 -6.16
N ILE A 19 -26.14 10.68 -5.26
CA ILE A 19 -25.84 12.08 -5.58
C ILE A 19 -24.80 12.16 -6.71
N LYS A 20 -23.74 11.35 -6.65
CA LYS A 20 -22.72 11.31 -7.71
C LYS A 20 -23.29 10.89 -9.07
N SER A 21 -24.21 9.93 -9.10
CA SER A 21 -24.84 9.53 -10.37
C SER A 21 -25.75 10.61 -10.97
N TYR A 22 -26.43 11.40 -10.14
CA TYR A 22 -27.33 12.46 -10.63
C TYR A 22 -26.64 13.77 -10.95
N THR A 23 -25.53 14.10 -10.28
CA THR A 23 -24.85 15.39 -10.45
C THR A 23 -23.90 15.43 -11.64
N GLY A 24 -23.69 14.32 -12.35
CA GLY A 24 -22.75 14.25 -13.48
C GLY A 24 -21.28 14.47 -13.11
N LYS A 25 -20.99 14.76 -11.84
CA LYS A 25 -19.67 14.77 -11.23
C LYS A 25 -19.21 13.34 -11.00
N SER A 26 -19.08 12.58 -12.09
CA SER A 26 -18.13 11.48 -12.06
C SER A 26 -16.77 12.10 -11.75
N PHE A 27 -15.91 11.38 -11.02
CA PHE A 27 -14.50 11.71 -11.11
C PHE A 27 -14.15 11.51 -12.59
N GLN A 28 -14.06 12.58 -13.39
CA GLN A 28 -13.15 12.50 -14.52
C GLN A 28 -11.84 12.02 -13.90
N SER A 29 -11.31 10.91 -14.40
CA SER A 29 -9.99 10.44 -13.97
C SER A 29 -9.00 11.55 -14.31
N ILE A 30 -8.76 12.45 -13.36
CA ILE A 30 -7.74 13.49 -13.46
C ILE A 30 -6.35 12.82 -13.61
N ALA A 31 -6.24 11.54 -13.23
CA ALA A 31 -5.03 10.75 -13.29
C ALA A 31 -4.60 10.32 -14.71
N ASP A 32 -5.47 10.40 -15.73
CA ASP A 32 -5.12 9.99 -17.10
C ASP A 32 -4.95 11.17 -18.07
N GLY A 33 -4.66 12.35 -17.54
CA GLY A 33 -4.30 13.53 -18.35
C GLY A 33 -3.02 13.32 -19.18
N PRO A 34 -2.70 14.26 -20.08
CA PRO A 34 -1.41 14.29 -20.75
C PRO A 34 -0.30 14.62 -19.74
N VAL A 35 0.91 14.11 -19.98
CA VAL A 35 2.05 14.23 -19.07
C VAL A 35 3.28 14.74 -19.84
N TYR A 36 4.11 15.54 -19.20
CA TYR A 36 5.37 16.00 -19.77
C TYR A 36 6.44 14.91 -19.71
N ASP A 37 7.19 14.77 -20.80
CA ASP A 37 8.46 14.04 -20.76
C ASP A 37 9.57 14.89 -20.11
N LYS A 38 10.79 14.32 -20.02
CA LYS A 38 11.97 15.00 -19.47
C LYS A 38 12.39 16.27 -20.25
N TYR A 39 11.90 16.46 -21.47
CA TYR A 39 12.17 17.61 -22.32
C TYR A 39 10.98 18.58 -22.37
N LYS A 40 9.96 18.40 -21.51
CA LYS A 40 8.72 19.17 -21.46
C LYS A 40 7.87 19.06 -22.74
N ASN A 41 8.02 17.99 -23.51
CA ASN A 41 7.06 17.64 -24.58
C ASN A 41 5.81 17.02 -23.97
N LEU A 42 4.64 17.38 -24.51
CA LEU A 42 3.37 16.88 -24.01
C LEU A 42 3.05 15.50 -24.60
N ILE A 43 2.90 14.50 -23.75
CA ILE A 43 2.63 13.10 -24.14
C ILE A 43 1.20 12.72 -23.75
N THR A 44 0.46 12.23 -24.74
CA THR A 44 -0.93 11.75 -24.59
C THR A 44 -1.04 10.23 -24.66
N GLU A 45 -0.12 9.58 -25.36
CA GLU A 45 -0.15 8.14 -25.64
C GLU A 45 0.05 7.30 -24.38
N LYS A 46 -0.87 6.35 -24.13
CA LYS A 46 -0.91 5.57 -22.88
C LYS A 46 0.39 4.81 -22.60
N GLN A 47 0.96 4.16 -23.62
CA GLN A 47 2.20 3.37 -23.45
C GLN A 47 3.40 4.26 -23.12
N GLU A 48 3.50 5.44 -23.73
CA GLU A 48 4.57 6.39 -23.44
C GLU A 48 4.40 7.01 -22.05
N LYS A 49 3.16 7.32 -21.63
CA LYS A 49 2.88 7.77 -20.26
C LYS A 49 3.31 6.74 -19.21
N ILE A 50 3.07 5.44 -19.45
CA ILE A 50 3.54 4.37 -18.56
C ILE A 50 5.07 4.43 -18.42
N LYS A 51 5.81 4.59 -19.52
CA LYS A 51 7.27 4.72 -19.48
C LYS A 51 7.72 5.94 -18.67
N ILE A 52 7.03 7.08 -18.82
CA ILE A 52 7.31 8.29 -18.03
C ILE A 52 7.10 8.01 -16.54
N TRP A 53 5.97 7.42 -16.16
CA TRP A 53 5.69 7.08 -14.75
C TRP A 53 6.68 6.07 -14.18
N THR A 54 7.00 5.01 -14.92
CA THR A 54 7.98 4.00 -14.53
C THR A 54 9.35 4.63 -14.29
N ASN A 55 9.81 5.48 -15.20
CA ASN A 55 11.10 6.15 -15.04
C ASN A 55 11.08 7.14 -13.87
N HIS A 56 10.03 7.95 -13.75
CA HIS A 56 9.92 8.95 -12.70
C HIS A 56 9.94 8.32 -11.30
N PHE A 57 9.04 7.37 -11.02
CA PHE A 57 9.01 6.71 -9.71
C PHE A 57 10.19 5.74 -9.51
N GLY A 58 10.69 5.14 -10.58
CA GLY A 58 11.89 4.31 -10.53
C GLY A 58 13.12 5.09 -10.08
N GLU A 59 13.34 6.30 -10.62
CA GLU A 59 14.44 7.17 -10.19
C GLU A 59 14.23 7.69 -8.76
N LEU A 60 12.99 7.98 -8.35
CA LEU A 60 12.69 8.36 -6.96
C LEU A 60 12.96 7.23 -5.94
N ALA A 61 12.72 5.98 -6.33
CA ALA A 61 12.94 4.80 -5.47
C ALA A 61 14.38 4.29 -5.50
N LYS A 62 15.22 4.81 -6.39
CA LYS A 62 16.59 4.35 -6.58
C LYS A 62 17.46 4.76 -5.39
N ASP A 63 18.24 3.82 -4.87
CA ASP A 63 19.31 4.14 -3.93
C ASP A 63 20.50 4.75 -4.69
N ALA A 64 20.41 6.06 -4.97
CA ALA A 64 21.47 6.80 -5.64
C ALA A 64 22.78 6.84 -4.84
N THR A 65 22.72 6.56 -3.53
CA THR A 65 23.85 6.73 -2.61
C THR A 65 24.51 5.40 -2.22
N GLY A 66 23.88 4.27 -2.52
CA GLY A 66 24.33 2.93 -2.10
C GLY A 66 24.21 2.70 -0.59
N ASN A 67 23.46 3.53 0.12
CA ASN A 67 23.45 3.53 1.58
C ASN A 67 22.31 2.68 2.17
N SER A 68 21.27 2.37 1.40
CA SER A 68 20.06 1.72 1.92
C SER A 68 20.33 0.36 2.56
N ARG A 69 21.39 -0.33 2.11
CA ARG A 69 21.80 -1.67 2.62
C ARG A 69 23.25 -1.71 3.13
N CYS A 70 23.84 -0.56 3.47
CA CYS A 70 25.24 -0.49 3.90
C CYS A 70 25.38 -0.61 5.43
N SER A 71 25.64 -1.82 5.94
CA SER A 71 25.75 -2.10 7.39
C SER A 71 26.74 -1.16 8.09
N ASN A 72 27.96 -1.04 7.54
CA ASN A 72 29.01 -0.19 8.11
C ASN A 72 28.58 1.27 8.27
N LYS A 73 27.76 1.79 7.36
CA LYS A 73 27.26 3.17 7.49
C LYS A 73 26.30 3.30 8.67
N TRP A 74 25.38 2.35 8.81
CA TRP A 74 24.36 2.38 9.85
C TRP A 74 24.94 2.05 11.23
N GLU A 75 25.86 1.10 11.33
CA GLU A 75 26.57 0.76 12.58
C GLU A 75 27.26 1.98 13.20
N ASN A 76 27.88 2.83 12.39
CA ASN A 76 28.53 4.06 12.89
C ASN A 76 27.55 5.15 13.36
N LEU A 77 26.27 5.07 12.98
CA LEU A 77 25.23 6.02 13.36
C LEU A 77 24.39 5.55 14.55
N ILE A 78 24.36 4.24 14.81
CA ILE A 78 23.65 3.65 15.94
C ILE A 78 24.52 3.86 17.18
N ASN A 79 24.01 4.62 18.14
CA ASN A 79 24.70 4.83 19.41
C ASN A 79 24.74 3.51 20.20
N THR A 80 25.84 3.20 20.88
CA THR A 80 25.97 1.96 21.66
C THR A 80 25.15 1.97 22.96
N ASP A 81 24.66 3.14 23.39
CA ASP A 81 23.74 3.32 24.53
C ASP A 81 22.26 3.17 24.14
N THR A 82 21.92 2.17 23.32
CA THR A 82 20.51 1.88 23.01
C THR A 82 19.89 0.96 24.06
N ASP A 83 18.65 1.25 24.43
CA ASP A 83 17.82 0.35 25.22
C ASP A 83 17.73 -1.01 24.51
N TYR A 84 18.05 -2.09 25.23
CA TYR A 84 17.91 -3.45 24.74
C TYR A 84 16.50 -3.97 25.02
N TYR A 85 15.84 -4.47 23.98
CA TYR A 85 14.46 -4.97 24.00
C TYR A 85 14.46 -6.49 23.85
N PRO A 86 14.62 -7.28 24.93
CA PRO A 86 14.67 -8.74 24.87
C PRO A 86 13.38 -9.37 24.30
N GLU A 87 12.26 -8.66 24.34
CA GLU A 87 11.03 -9.08 23.69
C GLU A 87 11.18 -9.27 22.18
N CYS A 88 12.12 -8.54 21.54
CA CYS A 88 12.41 -8.69 20.11
C CYS A 88 13.23 -9.95 19.79
N ASP A 89 13.84 -10.61 20.78
CA ASP A 89 14.56 -11.86 20.54
C ASP A 89 13.63 -13.09 20.59
N SER A 90 12.34 -12.87 20.86
CA SER A 90 11.32 -13.90 20.97
C SER A 90 10.61 -14.15 19.65
N THR A 91 10.09 -15.37 19.46
CA THR A 91 9.22 -15.71 18.33
C THR A 91 7.93 -14.87 18.37
N ILE A 92 7.42 -14.48 17.19
CA ILE A 92 6.16 -13.76 17.06
C ILE A 92 5.00 -14.67 17.48
N LEU A 93 4.25 -14.21 18.47
CA LEU A 93 3.10 -14.88 19.05
C LEU A 93 1.87 -14.79 18.13
N TRP A 94 1.01 -15.79 18.19
CA TRP A 94 -0.25 -15.79 17.44
C TRP A 94 -1.16 -14.61 17.79
N SER A 95 -1.15 -14.16 19.05
CA SER A 95 -1.89 -12.98 19.50
C SER A 95 -1.38 -11.68 18.87
N GLU A 96 -0.09 -11.57 18.61
CA GLU A 96 0.50 -10.39 17.95
C GLU A 96 0.10 -10.35 16.47
N ILE A 97 0.12 -11.51 15.81
CA ILE A 97 -0.33 -11.64 14.40
C ILE A 97 -1.81 -11.29 14.28
N THR A 98 -2.65 -11.88 15.12
CA THR A 98 -4.09 -11.62 15.08
C THR A 98 -4.44 -10.19 15.51
N GLY A 99 -3.66 -9.60 16.43
CA GLY A 99 -3.72 -8.18 16.76
C GLY A 99 -3.40 -7.28 15.56
N ALA A 100 -2.30 -7.55 14.85
CA ALA A 100 -1.93 -6.79 13.64
C ALA A 100 -2.97 -6.95 12.51
N LEU A 101 -3.53 -8.15 12.34
CA LEU A 101 -4.63 -8.38 11.40
C LEU A 101 -5.90 -7.60 11.79
N ALA A 102 -6.20 -7.48 13.08
CA ALA A 102 -7.35 -6.70 13.55
C ALA A 102 -7.23 -5.23 13.12
N GLU A 103 -6.06 -4.63 13.34
CA GLU A 103 -5.74 -3.23 13.03
C GLU A 103 -5.64 -2.93 11.53
N THR A 104 -5.51 -3.96 10.69
CA THR A 104 -5.42 -3.79 9.24
C THR A 104 -6.74 -3.19 8.70
N PRO A 105 -6.74 -2.10 7.93
CA PRO A 105 -8.00 -1.45 7.52
C PRO A 105 -8.79 -2.25 6.48
N ASN A 106 -10.10 -2.36 6.68
CA ASN A 106 -11.03 -2.99 5.71
C ASN A 106 -11.32 -2.07 4.52
N ASN A 107 -11.78 -2.65 3.40
CA ASN A 107 -12.18 -2.00 2.15
C ASN A 107 -11.06 -1.17 1.51
N LYS A 108 -9.80 -1.60 1.70
CA LYS A 108 -8.66 -1.07 0.96
C LYS A 108 -8.48 -1.82 -0.35
N ALA A 109 -7.81 -1.18 -1.30
CA ALA A 109 -7.45 -1.84 -2.55
C ALA A 109 -6.50 -3.02 -2.23
N PRO A 110 -6.74 -4.21 -2.81
CA PRO A 110 -5.80 -5.32 -2.67
C PRO A 110 -4.48 -5.00 -3.36
N GLY A 111 -3.43 -5.74 -2.99
CA GLY A 111 -2.14 -5.68 -3.66
C GLY A 111 -2.17 -6.30 -5.07
N ALA A 112 -0.99 -6.53 -5.64
CA ALA A 112 -0.84 -7.14 -6.96
C ALA A 112 -1.45 -8.55 -7.07
N ASP A 113 -1.59 -9.25 -5.94
CA ASP A 113 -2.20 -10.58 -5.83
C ASP A 113 -3.73 -10.57 -5.93
N GLY A 114 -4.37 -9.40 -5.80
CA GLY A 114 -5.82 -9.25 -5.80
C GLY A 114 -6.50 -9.77 -4.53
N VAL A 115 -5.76 -10.11 -3.47
CA VAL A 115 -6.32 -10.65 -2.22
C VAL A 115 -6.65 -9.50 -1.26
N PRO A 116 -7.93 -9.29 -0.90
CA PRO A 116 -8.31 -8.25 0.04
C PRO A 116 -7.94 -8.62 1.48
N SER A 117 -7.66 -7.61 2.30
CA SER A 117 -7.25 -7.75 3.71
C SER A 117 -8.19 -8.63 4.54
N GLU A 118 -9.47 -8.60 4.22
CA GLU A 118 -10.55 -9.30 4.91
C GLU A 118 -10.42 -10.82 4.81
N VAL A 119 -9.77 -11.34 3.75
CA VAL A 119 -9.50 -12.78 3.62
C VAL A 119 -8.51 -13.21 4.69
N TRP A 120 -7.45 -12.43 4.92
CA TRP A 120 -6.46 -12.74 5.95
C TRP A 120 -7.05 -12.68 7.35
N LYS A 121 -8.00 -11.77 7.59
CA LYS A 121 -8.70 -11.66 8.88
C LYS A 121 -9.57 -12.87 9.23
N LEU A 122 -9.89 -13.75 8.27
CA LEU A 122 -10.68 -14.95 8.56
C LEU A 122 -10.00 -15.85 9.61
N VAL A 123 -8.67 -15.85 9.69
CA VAL A 123 -7.95 -16.64 10.70
C VAL A 123 -8.09 -16.11 12.12
N MET A 124 -8.58 -14.89 12.30
CA MET A 124 -8.75 -14.30 13.64
C MET A 124 -9.82 -15.02 14.48
N THR A 125 -10.67 -15.83 13.85
CA THR A 125 -11.61 -16.69 14.60
C THR A 125 -10.92 -17.87 15.26
N ASP A 126 -9.69 -18.19 14.85
CA ASP A 126 -8.93 -19.30 15.41
C ASP A 126 -8.22 -18.86 16.71
N PRO A 127 -8.51 -19.50 17.87
CA PRO A 127 -7.86 -19.15 19.14
C PRO A 127 -6.36 -19.47 19.14
N SER A 128 -5.93 -20.35 18.23
CA SER A 128 -4.54 -20.74 18.00
C SER A 128 -4.40 -21.20 16.54
N PRO A 129 -3.19 -21.23 15.96
CA PRO A 129 -2.98 -21.49 14.53
C PRO A 129 -3.28 -22.96 14.19
N THR A 130 -4.56 -23.28 14.02
CA THR A 130 -5.06 -24.65 13.89
C THR A 130 -5.53 -24.96 12.49
N SER A 131 -6.23 -24.01 11.84
CA SER A 131 -6.59 -24.12 10.43
C SER A 131 -5.35 -24.10 9.54
N SER A 132 -5.48 -24.65 8.32
CA SER A 132 -4.38 -24.69 7.36
C SER A 132 -3.84 -23.30 7.02
N LEU A 133 -4.73 -22.31 6.90
CA LEU A 133 -4.35 -20.93 6.62
C LEU A 133 -3.65 -20.28 7.82
N ALA A 134 -4.18 -20.45 9.04
CA ALA A 134 -3.56 -19.91 10.25
C ALA A 134 -2.16 -20.49 10.50
N LYS A 135 -1.99 -21.81 10.32
CA LYS A 135 -0.68 -22.48 10.39
C LYS A 135 0.30 -21.92 9.36
N LEU A 136 -0.16 -21.72 8.13
CA LEU A 136 0.67 -21.19 7.06
C LEU A 136 1.13 -19.76 7.36
N ILE A 137 0.22 -18.87 7.75
CA ILE A 137 0.52 -17.48 8.11
C ILE A 137 1.50 -17.43 9.27
N HIS A 138 1.22 -18.17 10.36
CA HIS A 138 2.08 -18.17 11.55
C HIS A 138 3.49 -18.66 11.24
N LYS A 139 3.61 -19.70 10.41
CA LYS A 139 4.90 -20.24 9.97
C LYS A 139 5.67 -19.25 9.08
N ILE A 140 5.02 -18.64 8.10
CA ILE A 140 5.69 -17.70 7.17
C ILE A 140 6.17 -16.46 7.92
N ILE A 141 5.34 -15.89 8.81
CA ILE A 141 5.70 -14.71 9.60
C ILE A 141 6.93 -14.97 10.48
N ASN A 142 6.93 -16.09 11.21
CA ASN A 142 8.08 -16.43 12.05
C ASN A 142 9.31 -16.79 11.24
N LEU A 143 9.17 -17.47 10.10
CA LEU A 143 10.31 -17.75 9.24
C LEU A 143 10.98 -16.45 8.75
N MET A 144 10.20 -15.46 8.30
CA MET A 144 10.74 -14.16 7.89
C MET A 144 11.39 -13.41 9.05
N TYR A 145 10.82 -13.51 10.26
CA TYR A 145 11.36 -12.89 11.45
C TYR A 145 12.69 -13.51 11.88
N ASP A 146 12.75 -14.83 11.94
CA ASP A 146 13.91 -15.58 12.42
C ASP A 146 15.09 -15.51 11.43
N THR A 147 14.83 -15.50 10.12
CA THR A 147 15.91 -15.46 9.12
C THR A 147 16.26 -14.06 8.65
N GLY A 148 15.37 -13.08 8.85
CA GLY A 148 15.47 -11.75 8.25
C GLY A 148 15.26 -11.74 6.73
N ASP A 149 14.88 -12.87 6.12
CA ASP A 149 14.69 -12.97 4.67
C ASP A 149 13.24 -12.63 4.30
N ILE A 150 13.07 -11.55 3.53
CA ILE A 150 11.78 -11.15 2.99
C ILE A 150 11.60 -11.79 1.60
N PRO A 151 10.51 -12.55 1.36
CA PRO A 151 10.21 -13.11 0.05
C PRO A 151 10.11 -12.03 -1.02
N GLN A 152 10.72 -12.27 -2.18
CA GLN A 152 10.72 -11.33 -3.30
C GLN A 152 9.31 -10.90 -3.73
N CYS A 153 8.30 -11.77 -3.58
CA CYS A 153 6.91 -11.41 -3.89
C CYS A 153 6.36 -10.29 -2.99
N LEU A 154 6.87 -10.14 -1.76
CA LEU A 154 6.52 -9.06 -0.84
C LEU A 154 7.36 -7.79 -1.06
N GLU A 155 8.44 -7.86 -1.85
CA GLU A 155 9.28 -6.70 -2.21
C GLU A 155 8.73 -5.92 -3.41
N THR A 156 7.64 -6.41 -4.04
CA THR A 156 7.05 -5.78 -5.22
C THR A 156 5.72 -5.11 -4.90
N SER A 157 5.44 -3.99 -5.55
CA SER A 157 4.20 -3.23 -5.35
C SER A 157 3.73 -2.55 -6.64
N VAL A 158 2.42 -2.33 -6.77
CA VAL A 158 1.84 -1.57 -7.89
C VAL A 158 1.82 -0.09 -7.53
N VAL A 159 2.59 0.72 -8.27
CA VAL A 159 2.61 2.17 -8.05
C VAL A 159 1.49 2.85 -8.84
N VAL A 160 0.64 3.58 -8.13
CA VAL A 160 -0.43 4.41 -8.69
C VAL A 160 -0.06 5.89 -8.52
N PRO A 161 0.09 6.67 -9.62
CA PRO A 161 0.27 8.11 -9.54
C PRO A 161 -1.00 8.79 -9.03
N VAL A 162 -0.90 9.46 -7.88
CA VAL A 162 -1.98 10.27 -7.28
C VAL A 162 -1.63 11.74 -7.41
N PRO A 163 -2.48 12.56 -8.04
CA PRO A 163 -2.17 13.97 -8.25
C PRO A 163 -2.13 14.78 -6.96
N LYS A 164 -1.17 15.70 -6.89
CA LYS A 164 -1.05 16.76 -5.88
C LYS A 164 -1.44 18.11 -6.51
N LYS A 165 -1.40 19.17 -5.70
CA LYS A 165 -1.59 20.54 -6.19
C LYS A 165 -0.43 20.93 -7.13
N GLY A 166 -0.75 21.49 -8.29
CA GLY A 166 0.24 21.99 -9.25
C GLY A 166 -0.26 21.85 -10.69
N ASP A 167 0.68 21.91 -11.64
CA ASP A 167 0.40 21.53 -13.02
C ASP A 167 0.25 20.01 -13.12
N MET A 168 -0.94 19.58 -13.52
CA MET A 168 -1.33 18.17 -13.69
C MET A 168 -0.57 17.46 -14.81
N LYS A 169 0.17 18.19 -15.65
CA LYS A 169 1.01 17.60 -16.68
C LYS A 169 2.41 17.25 -16.16
N ASP A 170 2.81 17.80 -15.01
CA ASP A 170 4.15 17.60 -14.47
C ASP A 170 4.20 16.38 -13.54
N PRO A 171 5.03 15.34 -13.85
CA PRO A 171 5.18 14.17 -12.97
C PRO A 171 5.53 14.52 -11.52
N ASP A 172 6.29 15.59 -11.27
CA ASP A 172 6.69 16.01 -9.92
C ASP A 172 5.49 16.38 -9.02
N ASN A 173 4.39 16.78 -9.65
CA ASN A 173 3.12 17.09 -8.98
C ASN A 173 2.28 15.82 -8.70
N TYR A 174 2.88 14.63 -8.72
CA TYR A 174 2.21 13.38 -8.37
C TYR A 174 2.93 12.66 -7.22
N ARG A 175 2.16 11.89 -6.44
CA ARG A 175 2.66 10.99 -5.41
C ARG A 175 2.44 9.56 -5.89
N GLY A 176 3.49 8.76 -5.94
CA GLY A 176 3.35 7.32 -6.11
C GLY A 176 2.78 6.73 -4.82
N ILE A 177 1.63 6.08 -4.91
CA ILE A 177 1.07 5.25 -3.83
C ILE A 177 1.19 3.81 -4.25
N SER A 178 1.79 2.99 -3.39
CA SER A 178 1.98 1.55 -3.53
C SER A 178 1.24 0.81 -2.44
#